data_AF-A0A833UQ52-F1
#
_entry.id   AF-A0A833UQ52-F1
#
_cell.length_a   1.000
_cell.length_b   1.000
_cell.length_c   1.000
_cell.angle_alpha   90.00
_cell.angle_beta   90.00
_cell.angle_gamma   90.00
#
_symmetry.space_group_name_H-M   'P 1'
#
loop_
_entity.id
_entity.type
_entity.pdbx_description
1 polymer ?
#
loop_
_entity_poly.entity_id
_entity_poly.type
_entity_poly.pdbx_seq_one_letter_code
_entity_poly.pdbx_strand_id
1 'polypeptide(L)'
;MMFENIEYVLKMKKRLLDVTRVILDKFSNRYHDYDEFCGIGVLYSHAKHLNTSSFTFKLLNQHHDINDIFLEKVHQKFSKHLVHYLSIHHKFLTDLSMAMIKINFDRDHLLKPSTLYGDYFCVQVELIEQKGQRFIAESDGYCYPHTEWVQQRKLIDSLPLERKKFYWEASNEHQ
;
A
#
# COMPACT_ATOMS: atom_id res chain seq x y z
N MET A 1 25.69 17.74 -29.16
CA MET A 1 25.31 18.37 -27.88
C MET A 1 23.81 18.32 -27.54
N MET A 2 22.86 18.18 -28.49
CA MET A 2 21.42 18.04 -28.13
C MET A 2 21.00 16.62 -27.70
N PHE A 3 21.60 15.57 -28.25
CA PHE A 3 21.20 14.18 -27.99
C PHE A 3 21.57 13.66 -26.59
N GLU A 4 22.76 14.03 -26.07
CA GLU A 4 23.19 13.66 -24.70
C GLU A 4 22.25 14.22 -23.62
N ASN A 5 21.64 15.38 -23.89
CA ASN A 5 20.72 16.03 -22.97
C ASN A 5 19.37 15.29 -22.89
N ILE A 6 18.89 14.73 -24.00
CA ILE A 6 17.64 13.96 -24.06
C ILE A 6 17.82 12.62 -23.36
N GLU A 7 18.92 11.91 -23.62
CA GLU A 7 19.19 10.62 -23.02
C GLU A 7 19.41 10.72 -21.51
N TYR A 8 20.11 11.77 -21.05
CA TYR A 8 20.24 12.07 -19.63
C TYR A 8 18.88 12.36 -18.97
N VAL A 9 18.03 13.18 -19.59
CA VAL A 9 16.68 13.47 -19.07
C VAL A 9 15.82 12.21 -19.02
N LEU A 10 15.84 11.36 -20.05
CA LEU A 10 15.09 10.11 -20.08
C LEU A 10 15.58 9.13 -19.00
N LYS A 11 16.90 9.02 -18.82
CA LYS A 11 17.51 8.21 -17.75
C LYS A 11 17.11 8.70 -16.36
N MET A 12 17.04 10.03 -16.16
CA MET A 12 16.62 10.65 -14.91
C MET A 12 15.13 10.43 -14.61
N LYS A 13 14.27 10.52 -15.63
CA LYS A 13 12.84 10.18 -15.50
C LYS A 13 12.62 8.72 -15.12
N LYS A 14 13.37 7.80 -15.75
CA LYS A 14 13.29 6.37 -15.45
C LYS A 14 13.65 6.08 -13.99
N ARG A 15 14.70 6.73 -13.47
CA ARG A 15 15.18 6.56 -12.09
C ARG A 15 14.15 6.90 -11.02
N LEU A 16 13.45 8.03 -11.12
CA LEU A 16 12.43 8.38 -10.12
C LEU A 16 11.17 7.53 -10.23
N LEU A 17 10.81 7.12 -11.45
CA LEU A 17 9.74 6.15 -11.64
C LEU A 17 10.10 4.80 -10.99
N ASP A 18 11.36 4.36 -11.13
CA ASP A 18 11.85 3.14 -10.48
C ASP A 18 11.80 3.27 -8.94
N VAL A 19 12.23 4.40 -8.37
CA VAL A 19 12.09 4.66 -6.92
C VAL A 19 10.62 4.62 -6.50
N THR A 20 9.73 5.25 -7.26
CA THR A 20 8.29 5.30 -6.95
C THR A 20 7.69 3.88 -6.90
N ARG A 21 8.04 3.03 -7.87
CA ARG A 21 7.60 1.63 -7.94
C ARG A 21 8.16 0.78 -6.81
N VAL A 22 9.45 0.93 -6.49
CA VAL A 22 10.06 0.16 -5.40
C VAL A 22 9.47 0.53 -4.05
N ILE A 23 9.18 1.81 -3.80
CA ILE A 23 8.49 2.23 -2.57
C ILE A 23 7.08 1.64 -2.51
N LEU A 24 6.34 1.67 -3.62
CA LEU A 24 5.03 1.04 -3.72
C LEU A 24 5.11 -0.46 -3.40
N ASP A 25 5.99 -1.19 -4.08
CA ASP A 25 6.18 -2.63 -3.87
C ASP A 25 6.51 -2.93 -2.41
N LYS A 26 7.42 -2.17 -1.78
CA LYS A 26 7.76 -2.35 -0.37
C LYS A 26 6.60 -2.04 0.57
N PHE A 27 5.75 -1.06 0.22
CA PHE A 27 4.58 -0.71 1.02
C PHE A 27 3.47 -1.75 0.89
N SER A 28 3.24 -2.27 -0.32
CA SER A 28 2.16 -3.21 -0.60
C SER A 28 2.54 -4.68 -0.38
N ASN A 29 3.82 -4.98 -0.08
CA ASN A 29 4.29 -6.36 0.05
C ASN A 29 3.76 -7.03 1.33
N ARG A 30 3.03 -8.13 1.13
CA ARG A 30 2.43 -8.98 2.17
C ARG A 30 3.45 -9.68 3.08
N TYR A 31 4.71 -9.84 2.66
CA TYR A 31 5.73 -10.54 3.45
C TYR A 31 6.29 -9.72 4.61
N HIS A 32 5.87 -8.46 4.81
CA HIS A 32 6.22 -7.64 5.97
C HIS A 32 5.29 -7.84 7.19
N ASP A 33 4.55 -8.96 7.21
CA ASP A 33 3.48 -9.23 8.17
C ASP A 33 3.93 -9.75 9.55
N TYR A 34 5.19 -10.15 9.78
CA TYR A 34 5.60 -10.63 11.12
C TYR A 34 7.07 -10.31 11.45
N ASP A 35 7.28 -9.74 12.64
CA ASP A 35 8.51 -9.12 13.17
C ASP A 35 9.04 -7.92 12.36
N GLU A 36 8.59 -6.72 12.75
CA GLU A 36 9.02 -5.38 12.27
C GLU A 36 8.20 -4.74 11.11
N PHE A 37 6.88 -4.94 11.20
CA PHE A 37 5.80 -4.02 10.84
C PHE A 37 5.81 -3.42 9.43
N CYS A 38 5.06 -4.03 8.50
CA CYS A 38 4.06 -3.34 7.68
C CYS A 38 3.13 -4.38 7.04
N GLY A 39 2.10 -4.77 7.77
CA GLY A 39 0.97 -5.51 7.22
C GLY A 39 -0.14 -4.56 6.83
N ILE A 40 -0.57 -4.60 5.56
CA ILE A 40 -1.73 -3.80 5.11
C ILE A 40 -2.96 -4.09 5.96
N GLY A 41 -3.11 -5.34 6.40
CA GLY A 41 -4.17 -5.73 7.32
C GLY A 41 -4.08 -5.03 8.69
N VAL A 42 -2.89 -4.79 9.23
CA VAL A 42 -2.74 -4.07 10.51
C VAL A 42 -3.10 -2.60 10.33
N LEU A 43 -2.67 -1.98 9.23
CA LEU A 43 -3.12 -0.63 8.85
C LEU A 43 -4.65 -0.58 8.71
N TYR A 44 -5.26 -1.60 8.10
CA TYR A 44 -6.70 -1.69 7.97
C TYR A 44 -7.42 -1.78 9.33
N SER A 45 -6.99 -2.68 10.22
CA SER A 45 -7.55 -2.79 11.56
C SER A 45 -7.41 -1.49 12.35
N HIS A 46 -6.28 -0.80 12.19
CA HIS A 46 -6.04 0.49 12.82
C HIS A 46 -6.93 1.60 12.22
N ALA A 47 -7.16 1.59 10.90
CA ALA A 47 -8.10 2.49 10.24
C ALA A 47 -9.53 2.30 10.78
N LYS A 48 -9.97 1.05 10.96
CA LYS A 48 -11.24 0.71 11.62
C LYS A 48 -11.30 1.29 13.05
N HIS A 49 -10.24 1.14 13.85
CA HIS A 49 -10.18 1.69 15.22
C HIS A 49 -10.29 3.22 15.25
N LEU A 50 -9.60 3.90 14.35
CA LEU A 50 -9.64 5.37 14.23
C LEU A 50 -10.84 5.90 13.45
N ASN A 51 -11.77 5.03 13.04
CA ASN A 51 -12.96 5.39 12.27
C ASN A 51 -12.63 6.14 10.94
N THR A 52 -11.51 5.80 10.30
CA THR A 52 -11.05 6.37 9.03
C THR A 52 -11.00 5.30 7.93
N SER A 53 -11.02 5.73 6.67
CA SER A 53 -10.89 4.87 5.49
C SER A 53 -9.58 5.07 4.74
N SER A 54 -8.71 5.99 5.19
CA SER A 54 -7.46 6.26 4.50
C SER A 54 -6.37 6.81 5.41
N PHE A 55 -5.13 6.63 4.98
CA PHE A 55 -3.96 7.28 5.55
C PHE A 55 -3.13 7.93 4.46
N THR A 56 -2.47 9.04 4.81
CA THR A 56 -1.52 9.72 3.93
C THR A 56 -0.23 9.99 4.69
N PHE A 57 0.88 9.51 4.15
CA PHE A 57 2.22 9.66 4.70
C PHE A 57 3.02 10.63 3.83
N LYS A 58 3.24 11.86 4.31
CA LYS A 58 4.09 12.86 3.63
C LYS A 58 5.55 12.68 4.04
N LEU A 59 6.35 12.03 3.21
CA LEU A 59 7.68 11.51 3.57
C LEU A 59 8.80 12.58 3.65
N LEU A 60 8.57 13.81 3.16
CA LEU A 60 9.57 14.88 3.21
C LEU A 60 9.53 15.72 4.49
N ASN A 61 8.37 15.81 5.15
CA ASN A 61 8.20 16.66 6.33
C ASN A 61 8.83 15.95 7.52
N GLN A 62 9.73 16.59 8.27
CA GLN A 62 10.28 16.03 9.52
C GLN A 62 9.39 16.32 10.75
N HIS A 63 8.37 17.16 10.58
CA HIS A 63 7.35 17.44 11.58
C HIS A 63 6.01 16.93 11.03
N HIS A 64 5.39 16.00 11.76
CA HIS A 64 4.21 15.29 11.31
C HIS A 64 2.96 15.80 12.01
N ASP A 65 1.85 15.85 11.26
CA ASP A 65 0.49 16.00 11.80
C ASP A 65 -0.06 14.67 12.33
N ILE A 66 0.78 13.63 12.44
CA ILE A 66 0.41 12.27 12.85
C ILE A 66 0.52 12.16 14.37
N ASN A 67 -0.61 12.24 15.07
CA ASN A 67 -0.69 12.07 16.52
C ASN A 67 -0.93 10.60 16.93
N ASP A 68 -0.28 9.65 16.24
CA ASP A 68 -0.39 8.22 16.52
C ASP A 68 0.98 7.54 16.41
N ILE A 69 1.39 6.85 17.48
CA ILE A 69 2.72 6.22 17.61
C ILE A 69 2.93 5.13 16.55
N PHE A 70 1.88 4.38 16.21
CA PHE A 70 1.99 3.32 15.21
C PHE A 70 2.15 3.90 13.80
N LEU A 71 1.31 4.86 13.43
CA LEU A 71 1.41 5.55 12.14
C LEU A 71 2.74 6.30 11.98
N GLU A 72 3.28 6.85 13.07
CA GLU A 72 4.61 7.48 13.10
C GLU A 72 5.73 6.47 12.79
N LYS A 73 5.67 5.25 13.34
CA LYS A 73 6.64 4.20 13.02
C LYS A 73 6.60 3.82 11.53
N VAL A 74 5.40 3.74 10.96
CA VAL A 74 5.21 3.47 9.52
C VAL A 74 5.81 4.61 8.70
N HIS A 75 5.52 5.86 9.06
CA HIS A 75 6.08 7.04 8.42
C HIS A 75 7.62 7.00 8.42
N GLN A 76 8.25 6.84 9.59
CA GLN A 76 9.70 6.85 9.73
C GLN A 76 10.37 5.74 8.92
N LYS A 77 9.77 4.55 8.87
CA LYS A 77 10.25 3.43 8.06
C LYS A 77 10.28 3.79 6.57
N PHE A 78 9.18 4.32 6.04
CA PHE A 78 9.11 4.66 4.62
C PHE A 78 9.89 5.92 4.24
N SER A 79 10.08 6.85 5.18
CA SER A 79 11.00 7.97 5.00
C SER A 79 12.45 7.49 4.86
N LYS A 80 12.87 6.51 5.69
CA LYS A 80 14.19 5.87 5.56
C LYS A 80 14.32 5.10 4.24
N HIS A 81 13.29 4.37 3.82
CA HIS A 81 13.28 3.69 2.52
C HIS A 81 13.40 4.67 1.35
N LEU A 82 12.69 5.79 1.39
CA LEU A 82 12.80 6.83 0.37
C LEU A 82 14.24 7.32 0.22
N VAL A 83 14.88 7.71 1.33
CA VAL A 83 16.29 8.15 1.31
C VAL A 83 17.21 7.08 0.73
N HIS A 84 17.04 5.83 1.17
CA HIS A 84 17.83 4.71 0.69
C HIS A 84 17.69 4.52 -0.83
N TYR A 85 16.47 4.44 -1.34
CA TYR A 85 16.24 4.20 -2.76
C TYR A 85 16.59 5.40 -3.64
N LEU A 86 16.40 6.63 -3.18
CA LEU A 86 16.91 7.80 -3.88
C LEU A 86 18.43 7.74 -4.04
N SER A 87 19.16 7.34 -2.99
CA SER A 87 20.63 7.28 -3.05
C SER A 87 21.16 6.24 -4.03
N ILE A 88 20.51 5.07 -4.16
CA ILE A 88 20.81 4.05 -5.18
C ILE A 88 20.72 4.65 -6.60
N HIS A 89 19.80 5.59 -6.81
CA HIS A 89 19.59 6.25 -8.10
C HIS A 89 20.31 7.60 -8.24
N HIS A 90 21.22 7.94 -7.32
CA HIS A 90 21.95 9.20 -7.27
C HIS A 90 21.03 10.45 -7.24
N LYS A 91 19.97 10.36 -6.44
CA LYS A 91 19.01 11.43 -6.16
C LYS A 91 19.05 11.80 -4.68
N PHE A 92 18.61 13.02 -4.37
CA PHE A 92 18.53 13.54 -3.02
C PHE A 92 17.10 13.95 -2.67
N LEU A 93 16.77 14.00 -1.38
CA LEU A 93 15.46 14.50 -0.93
C LEU A 93 15.20 15.93 -1.42
N THR A 94 16.24 16.76 -1.52
CA THR A 94 16.16 18.14 -2.02
C THR A 94 15.73 18.23 -3.49
N ASP A 95 15.87 17.15 -4.26
CA ASP A 95 15.40 17.10 -5.65
C ASP A 95 13.87 16.98 -5.74
N LEU A 96 13.21 16.63 -4.62
CA LEU A 96 11.77 16.47 -4.52
C LEU A 96 11.13 17.68 -3.85
N SER A 97 10.02 18.14 -4.42
CA SER A 97 9.10 19.08 -3.77
C SER A 97 8.02 18.34 -2.97
N MET A 98 7.74 17.08 -3.32
CA MET A 98 6.79 16.22 -2.60
C MET A 98 7.20 14.75 -2.70
N ALA A 99 6.94 14.01 -1.63
CA ALA A 99 6.95 12.56 -1.62
C ALA A 99 5.84 12.08 -0.69
N MET A 100 4.90 11.29 -1.22
CA MET A 100 3.76 10.82 -0.45
C MET A 100 3.38 9.37 -0.76
N ILE A 101 2.88 8.69 0.27
CA ILE A 101 2.17 7.42 0.14
C ILE A 101 0.75 7.65 0.63
N LYS A 102 -0.24 7.25 -0.16
CA LYS A 102 -1.65 7.26 0.21
C LYS A 102 -2.17 5.83 0.15
N ILE A 103 -2.88 5.41 1.18
CA ILE A 103 -3.62 4.15 1.20
C ILE A 103 -5.08 4.43 1.49
N ASN A 104 -5.97 3.81 0.72
CA ASN A 104 -7.41 3.83 0.92
C ASN A 104 -7.91 2.41 1.14
N PHE A 105 -8.92 2.28 2.00
CA PHE A 105 -9.60 1.04 2.31
C PHE A 105 -11.08 1.15 1.94
N ASP A 106 -11.65 0.06 1.45
CA ASP A 106 -13.10 -0.04 1.27
C ASP A 106 -13.77 -0.30 2.62
N ARG A 107 -13.98 0.77 3.39
CA ARG A 107 -14.57 0.73 4.72
C ARG A 107 -15.97 0.10 4.72
N ASP A 108 -16.75 0.37 3.68
CA ASP A 108 -18.17 0.02 3.62
C ASP A 108 -18.42 -1.29 2.84
N HIS A 109 -17.35 -1.95 2.39
CA HIS A 109 -17.42 -3.20 1.63
C HIS A 109 -18.39 -3.10 0.44
N LEU A 110 -18.41 -1.93 -0.22
CA LEU A 110 -19.27 -1.69 -1.38
C LEU A 110 -18.80 -2.49 -2.60
N LEU A 111 -17.55 -2.95 -2.58
CA LEU A 111 -17.01 -3.91 -3.54
C LEU A 111 -17.61 -5.30 -3.24
N LYS A 112 -18.42 -5.80 -4.17
CA LYS A 112 -19.22 -7.02 -3.99
C LYS A 112 -18.35 -8.26 -3.64
N PRO A 113 -18.87 -9.19 -2.83
CA PRO A 113 -18.16 -10.38 -2.33
C PRO A 113 -17.86 -11.47 -3.39
N SER A 114 -18.15 -11.24 -4.66
CA SER A 114 -17.70 -12.11 -5.77
C SER A 114 -16.19 -12.01 -6.06
N THR A 115 -15.48 -11.18 -5.29
CA THR A 115 -14.11 -10.78 -5.55
C THR A 115 -13.25 -11.23 -4.37
N LEU A 116 -12.40 -12.23 -4.62
CA LEU A 116 -11.19 -12.64 -3.88
C LEU A 116 -11.15 -12.34 -2.37
N TYR A 117 -11.02 -13.40 -1.55
CA TYR A 117 -10.87 -13.35 -0.08
C TYR A 117 -10.03 -12.16 0.45
N GLY A 118 -10.66 -11.25 1.21
CA GLY A 118 -9.95 -10.18 1.92
C GLY A 118 -10.64 -8.81 1.92
N ASP A 119 -10.10 -7.87 2.68
CA ASP A 119 -10.54 -6.47 2.68
C ASP A 119 -9.79 -5.68 1.59
N TYR A 120 -10.51 -4.96 0.73
CA TYR A 120 -9.91 -4.23 -0.38
C TYR A 120 -9.11 -3.01 0.10
N PHE A 121 -7.96 -2.80 -0.54
CA PHE A 121 -7.16 -1.61 -0.39
C PHE A 121 -6.63 -1.12 -1.74
N CYS A 122 -6.32 0.16 -1.81
CA CYS A 122 -5.59 0.78 -2.91
C CYS A 122 -4.47 1.66 -2.34
N VAL A 123 -3.25 1.46 -2.83
CA VAL A 123 -2.05 2.23 -2.47
C VAL A 123 -1.59 3.04 -3.68
N GLN A 124 -1.25 4.29 -3.42
CA GLN A 124 -0.64 5.20 -4.37
C GLN A 124 0.64 5.77 -3.76
N VAL A 125 1.71 5.79 -4.55
CA VAL A 125 2.94 6.52 -4.24
C VAL A 125 3.11 7.62 -5.26
N GLU A 126 3.36 8.83 -4.78
CA GLU A 126 3.59 9.99 -5.63
C GLU A 126 4.86 10.72 -5.20
N LEU A 127 5.78 10.90 -6.15
CA LEU A 127 6.97 11.75 -6.02
C LEU A 127 6.85 12.92 -7.01
N ILE A 128 7.10 14.13 -6.55
CA ILE A 128 7.11 15.34 -7.39
C ILE A 128 8.49 15.98 -7.29
N GLU A 129 9.16 16.18 -8.43
CA GLU A 129 10.42 16.91 -8.47
C GLU A 129 10.22 18.40 -8.19
N GLN A 130 11.30 19.12 -7.84
CA GLN A 130 11.29 20.58 -7.68
C GLN A 130 10.79 21.32 -8.94
N LYS A 131 10.98 20.74 -10.12
CA LYS A 131 10.51 21.29 -11.40
C LYS A 131 9.03 20.98 -11.70
N GLY A 132 8.32 20.34 -10.76
CA GLY A 132 6.90 20.01 -10.85
C GLY A 132 6.58 18.72 -11.61
N GLN A 133 7.58 17.98 -12.09
CA GLN A 133 7.33 16.70 -12.75
C GLN A 133 6.87 15.65 -11.73
N ARG A 134 5.76 14.97 -12.04
CA ARG A 134 5.10 13.98 -11.18
C ARG A 134 5.45 12.55 -11.62
N PHE A 135 5.68 11.68 -10.65
CA PHE A 135 5.91 10.25 -10.82
C PHE A 135 4.96 9.52 -9.88
N ILE A 136 4.04 8.75 -10.45
CA ILE A 136 2.96 8.09 -9.72
C ILE A 136 3.03 6.60 -10.00
N ALA A 137 2.90 5.79 -8.96
CA ALA A 137 2.68 4.35 -9.07
C ALA A 137 1.52 3.96 -8.16
N GLU A 138 0.67 3.07 -8.65
CA GLU A 138 -0.53 2.61 -7.95
C GLU A 138 -0.59 1.09 -7.97
N SER A 139 -1.12 0.53 -6.89
CA SER A 139 -1.41 -0.90 -6.77
C SER A 139 -2.65 -1.06 -5.89
N ASP A 140 -3.48 -2.03 -6.23
CA ASP A 140 -4.61 -2.43 -5.43
C ASP A 140 -4.50 -3.91 -5.06
N GLY A 141 -5.34 -4.31 -4.11
CA GLY A 141 -5.43 -5.70 -3.75
C GLY A 141 -6.32 -5.90 -2.54
N TYR A 142 -6.20 -7.09 -1.99
CA TYR A 142 -6.97 -7.54 -0.84
C TYR A 142 -5.99 -7.94 0.28
N CYS A 143 -6.17 -7.43 1.50
CA CYS A 143 -5.45 -7.94 2.66
C CYS A 143 -6.18 -9.15 3.23
N TYR A 144 -5.52 -9.97 4.05
CA TYR A 144 -6.18 -11.11 4.70
C TYR A 144 -7.45 -10.62 5.41
N PRO A 145 -8.56 -11.38 5.40
CA PRO A 145 -9.79 -10.88 5.96
C PRO A 145 -9.71 -10.76 7.48
N HIS A 146 -9.96 -9.56 8.00
CA HIS A 146 -9.81 -9.27 9.42
C HIS A 146 -11.17 -9.34 10.13
N THR A 147 -11.29 -10.26 11.11
CA THR A 147 -12.45 -10.52 11.99
C THR A 147 -13.74 -11.05 11.35
N GLU A 148 -14.22 -10.50 10.24
CA GLU A 148 -15.50 -10.90 9.63
C GLU A 148 -15.43 -12.29 8.99
N TRP A 149 -14.28 -12.65 8.39
CA TRP A 149 -14.06 -14.02 7.90
C TRP A 149 -13.88 -15.04 9.02
N VAL A 150 -13.26 -14.68 10.16
CA VAL A 150 -13.16 -15.63 11.28
C VAL A 150 -14.55 -15.96 11.82
N GLN A 151 -15.44 -14.97 11.87
CA GLN A 151 -16.83 -15.18 12.28
C GLN A 151 -17.63 -15.92 11.21
N GLN A 152 -17.49 -15.58 9.92
CA GLN A 152 -18.11 -16.32 8.81
C GLN A 152 -17.58 -17.75 8.70
N ARG A 153 -16.29 -17.99 8.95
CA ARG A 153 -15.67 -19.30 8.94
C ARG A 153 -16.15 -20.14 10.11
N LYS A 154 -16.21 -19.57 11.32
CA LYS A 154 -16.85 -20.21 12.48
C LYS A 154 -18.31 -20.55 12.20
N LEU A 155 -19.05 -19.65 11.53
CA LEU A 155 -20.42 -19.90 11.11
C LEU A 155 -20.48 -21.07 10.10
N ILE A 156 -19.68 -21.03 9.02
CA ILE A 156 -19.62 -22.07 7.98
C ILE A 156 -19.20 -23.42 8.59
N ASP A 157 -18.19 -23.43 9.47
CA ASP A 157 -17.72 -24.63 10.16
C ASP A 157 -18.78 -25.17 11.14
N SER A 158 -19.66 -24.31 11.67
CA SER A 158 -20.80 -24.70 12.49
C SER A 158 -22.00 -25.25 11.70
N LEU A 159 -22.04 -25.08 10.37
CA LEU A 159 -23.15 -25.58 9.55
C LEU A 159 -23.12 -27.12 9.39
N PRO A 160 -24.28 -27.77 9.24
CA PRO A 160 -24.38 -29.19 8.86
C PRO A 160 -23.68 -29.47 7.53
N LEU A 161 -23.18 -30.71 7.36
CA LEU A 161 -22.45 -31.15 6.17
C LEU A 161 -23.22 -30.92 4.86
N GLU A 162 -24.55 -31.04 4.87
CA GLU A 162 -25.36 -30.82 3.67
C GLU A 162 -25.35 -29.34 3.21
N ARG A 163 -25.17 -28.40 4.15
CA ARG A 163 -25.07 -26.96 3.83
C ARG A 163 -23.65 -26.50 3.55
N LYS A 164 -22.64 -27.19 4.07
CA LYS A 164 -21.23 -26.94 3.73
C LYS A 164 -20.94 -27.17 2.24
N LYS A 165 -21.63 -28.14 1.63
CA LYS A 165 -21.47 -28.51 0.22
C LYS A 165 -21.71 -27.34 -0.76
N PHE A 166 -22.72 -26.50 -0.49
CA PHE A 166 -23.01 -25.28 -1.27
C PHE A 166 -21.83 -24.29 -1.32
N TYR A 167 -21.02 -24.21 -0.26
CA TYR A 167 -19.87 -23.30 -0.18
C TYR A 167 -18.58 -23.92 -0.72
N TRP A 168 -18.53 -25.25 -0.85
CA TRP A 168 -17.39 -25.99 -1.42
C TRP A 168 -17.49 -26.14 -2.94
N GLU A 169 -18.69 -26.28 -3.49
CA GLU A 169 -18.90 -26.39 -4.94
C GLU A 169 -18.64 -25.04 -5.65
N ALA A 170 -19.03 -23.93 -5.03
CA ALA A 170 -18.72 -22.58 -5.52
C ALA A 170 -17.21 -22.26 -5.64
N SER A 171 -16.34 -22.98 -4.91
CA SER A 171 -14.88 -22.82 -4.99
C SER A 171 -14.22 -23.69 -6.06
N ASN A 172 -14.90 -24.70 -6.59
CA ASN A 172 -14.32 -25.67 -7.54
C ASN A 172 -14.86 -25.53 -8.98
N GLU A 173 -15.86 -24.67 -9.22
CA GLU A 173 -16.40 -24.44 -10.57
C GLU A 173 -15.51 -23.56 -11.47
N HIS A 174 -14.33 -23.12 -11.00
CA HIS A 174 -13.40 -22.25 -11.74
C HIS A 174 -11.98 -22.83 -11.86
N GLN A 175 -11.81 -24.15 -11.76
CA GLN A 175 -10.62 -24.84 -12.30
C GLN A 175 -10.81 -25.11 -13.79
#